data_AF-A0A1I3WCJ2-F1
#
_entry.id   AF-A0A1I3WCJ2-F1
#
_cell.length_a   1.000
_cell.length_b   1.000
_cell.length_c   1.000
_cell.angle_alpha   90.00
_cell.angle_beta   90.00
_cell.angle_gamma   90.00
#
_symmetry.space_group_name_H-M   'P 1'
#
loop_
_entity.id
_entity.type
_entity.pdbx_description
1 polymer ?
#
loop_
_entity_poly.entity_id
_entity_poly.type
_entity_poly.pdbx_seq_one_letter_code
_entity_poly.pdbx_strand_id
1 'polypeptide(L)'
;MTNNPLDPAMDRMSVAPDPKADDEGKSPVHSADAGTDSSIEERLARDPASKEARLDRALDESMDASDPPASTQPVHNNEIPESSGYDPNAEANRADGKEDKGVIDKALHKLGLD
;
A
#
# COMPACT_ATOMS: atom_id res chain seq x y z
N MET A 1 18.00 14.92 13.80
CA MET A 1 17.32 13.83 14.54
C MET A 1 16.05 14.43 15.10
N THR A 2 14.93 14.18 14.43
CA THR A 2 13.61 14.72 14.77
C THR A 2 13.09 13.98 16.00
N ASN A 3 12.99 14.67 17.14
CA ASN A 3 12.40 14.11 18.36
C ASN A 3 10.88 14.17 18.27
N ASN A 4 10.30 13.38 17.36
CA ASN A 4 8.84 13.25 17.26
C ASN A 4 8.38 12.20 18.29
N PRO A 5 7.52 12.54 19.27
CA PRO A 5 7.08 11.59 20.30
C PRO A 5 6.29 10.40 19.75
N LEU A 6 5.91 10.44 18.47
CA LEU A 6 5.18 9.39 17.77
C LEU A 6 6.08 8.29 17.18
N ASP A 7 7.38 8.55 16.98
CA ASP A 7 8.32 7.57 16.43
C ASP A 7 8.37 6.27 17.25
N PRO A 8 8.50 6.28 18.60
CA PRO A 8 8.53 5.05 19.36
C PRO A 8 7.18 4.32 19.43
N ALA A 9 6.07 4.96 19.05
CA ALA A 9 4.76 4.31 18.98
C ALA A 9 4.53 3.62 17.63
N MET A 10 5.02 4.22 16.54
CA MET A 10 4.97 3.65 15.19
C MET A 10 5.87 2.42 15.09
N ASP A 11 7.05 2.45 15.72
CA ASP A 11 8.02 1.34 15.71
C ASP A 11 7.47 0.06 16.38
N ARG A 12 6.72 0.22 17.48
CA ARG A 12 6.07 -0.91 18.20
C ARG A 12 4.91 -1.55 17.42
N MET A 13 4.31 -0.79 16.50
CA MET A 13 3.22 -1.26 15.62
C MET A 13 3.75 -1.74 14.27
N SER A 14 5.07 -1.67 14.05
CA SER A 14 5.69 -2.13 12.82
C SER A 14 5.60 -3.67 12.76
N VAL A 15 4.84 -4.17 11.79
CA VAL A 15 4.81 -5.58 11.38
C VAL A 15 5.87 -5.85 10.31
N ALA A 16 6.52 -4.79 9.80
CA ALA A 16 7.61 -4.93 8.87
C ALA A 16 8.81 -5.57 9.59
N PRO A 17 9.46 -6.58 8.99
CA PRO A 17 10.67 -7.16 9.55
C PRO A 17 11.72 -6.06 9.71
N ASP A 18 12.43 -6.08 10.84
CA ASP A 18 13.51 -5.14 11.13
C ASP A 18 14.61 -5.29 10.05
N PRO A 19 14.95 -4.23 9.29
CA PRO A 19 15.97 -4.25 8.25
C PRO A 19 17.41 -4.36 8.80
N LYS A 20 17.58 -4.58 10.11
CA LYS A 20 18.84 -4.99 10.72
C LYS A 20 18.81 -6.42 11.27
N ALA A 21 17.66 -7.10 11.26
CA ALA A 21 17.55 -8.50 11.69
C ALA A 21 17.99 -9.49 10.60
N ASP A 22 18.31 -8.99 9.41
CA ASP A 22 18.71 -9.69 8.20
C ASP A 22 20.23 -9.77 8.00
N ASP A 23 21.04 -9.07 8.81
CA ASP A 23 22.51 -9.13 8.74
C ASP A 23 23.10 -10.40 9.39
N GLU A 24 22.35 -11.06 10.27
CA GLU A 24 22.72 -12.33 10.90
C GLU A 24 22.07 -13.51 10.12
N GLY A 25 22.59 -13.77 8.92
CA GLY A 25 22.64 -15.14 8.38
C GLY A 25 21.40 -15.70 7.67
N LYS A 26 20.51 -14.87 7.10
CA LYS A 26 19.53 -15.38 6.12
C LYS A 26 19.97 -15.00 4.71
N SER A 27 20.61 -15.95 4.04
CA SER A 27 20.74 -15.99 2.58
C SER A 27 19.43 -15.57 1.91
N PRO A 28 19.46 -14.90 0.73
CA PRO A 28 18.23 -14.53 0.02
C PRO A 28 17.37 -15.79 -0.06
N VAL A 29 16.28 -15.79 0.71
CA VAL A 29 15.30 -16.88 0.71
C VAL A 29 14.92 -17.07 -0.75
N HIS A 30 15.26 -18.25 -1.27
CA HIS A 30 15.11 -18.62 -2.66
C HIS A 30 13.74 -18.17 -3.17
N SER A 31 13.73 -17.05 -3.88
CA SER A 31 12.55 -16.37 -4.42
C SER A 31 11.98 -17.10 -5.64
N ALA A 32 11.99 -18.42 -5.59
CA ALA A 32 11.49 -19.29 -6.64
C ALA A 32 10.76 -20.53 -6.09
N ASP A 33 10.80 -20.78 -4.78
CA ASP A 33 10.15 -21.94 -4.19
C ASP A 33 9.22 -21.55 -3.05
N ALA A 34 8.11 -20.91 -3.42
CA ALA A 34 7.08 -20.46 -2.50
C ALA A 34 6.14 -21.60 -2.06
N GLY A 35 6.68 -22.75 -1.67
CA GLY A 35 5.85 -23.83 -1.14
C GLY A 35 6.54 -25.18 -0.99
N THR A 36 7.51 -25.55 -1.82
CA THR A 36 7.99 -26.94 -1.88
C THR A 36 8.94 -27.27 -0.72
N ASP A 37 8.38 -27.58 0.45
CA ASP A 37 9.17 -28.09 1.57
C ASP A 37 9.59 -29.54 1.29
N SER A 38 10.90 -29.76 1.16
CA SER A 38 11.52 -31.09 1.06
C SER A 38 11.04 -32.08 2.14
N SER A 39 10.63 -31.57 3.31
CA SER A 39 10.09 -32.39 4.39
C SER A 39 8.71 -32.99 4.07
N ILE A 40 7.89 -32.32 3.24
CA ILE A 40 6.60 -32.81 2.76
C ILE A 40 6.82 -33.97 1.80
N GLU A 41 7.78 -33.85 0.88
CA GLU A 41 8.13 -34.94 -0.05
C GLU A 41 8.67 -36.17 0.69
N GLU A 42 9.53 -35.98 1.68
CA GLU A 42 10.04 -37.07 2.51
C GLU A 42 8.92 -37.74 3.32
N ARG A 43 7.97 -36.97 3.85
CA ARG A 43 6.78 -37.49 4.55
C ARG A 43 5.88 -38.28 3.61
N LEU A 44 5.66 -37.81 2.38
CA LEU A 44 4.83 -38.49 1.39
C LEU A 44 5.50 -39.76 0.85
N ALA A 45 6.82 -39.76 0.70
CA ALA A 45 7.60 -40.95 0.34
C ALA A 45 7.54 -42.02 1.44
N ARG A 46 7.52 -41.60 2.71
CA ARG A 46 7.41 -42.50 3.87
C ARG A 46 5.98 -43.03 4.07
N ASP A 47 4.97 -42.18 3.89
CA ASP A 47 3.55 -42.55 3.98
C ASP A 47 2.72 -41.84 2.89
N PRO A 48 2.51 -42.50 1.73
CA PRO A 48 1.74 -41.92 0.63
C PRO A 48 0.23 -41.83 0.93
N ALA A 49 -0.27 -42.49 1.98
CA ALA A 49 -1.67 -42.40 2.39
C ALA A 49 -1.93 -41.24 3.36
N SER A 50 -0.88 -40.56 3.81
CA SER A 50 -0.98 -39.40 4.72
C SER A 50 -1.80 -38.29 4.08
N LYS A 51 -2.98 -38.01 4.67
CA LYS A 51 -3.87 -36.95 4.20
C LYS A 51 -3.24 -35.56 4.32
N GLU A 52 -2.47 -35.36 5.38
CA GLU A 52 -1.80 -34.09 5.66
C GLU A 52 -0.74 -33.79 4.61
N ALA A 53 0.21 -34.72 4.36
CA ALA A 53 1.27 -34.51 3.38
C ALA A 53 0.74 -34.34 1.94
N ARG A 54 -0.41 -34.96 1.64
CA ARG A 54 -1.10 -34.77 0.35
C ARG A 54 -1.78 -33.41 0.25
N LEU A 55 -2.35 -32.90 1.34
CA LEU A 55 -2.96 -31.58 1.39
C LEU A 55 -1.87 -30.51 1.27
N ASP A 56 -0.79 -30.63 2.04
CA ASP A 56 0.34 -29.70 2.01
C ASP A 56 0.88 -29.58 0.57
N ARG A 57 1.18 -30.72 -0.08
CA ARG A 57 1.62 -30.75 -1.49
C ARG A 57 0.61 -30.13 -2.46
N ALA A 58 -0.68 -30.40 -2.26
CA ALA A 58 -1.72 -29.84 -3.14
C ALA A 58 -1.90 -28.33 -2.96
N LEU A 59 -1.63 -27.80 -1.76
CA LEU A 59 -1.63 -26.36 -1.50
C LEU A 59 -0.47 -25.70 -2.25
N ASP A 60 0.74 -26.27 -2.20
CA ASP A 60 1.90 -25.74 -2.93
C ASP A 60 1.66 -25.70 -4.44
N GLU A 61 1.12 -26.80 -5.00
CA GLU A 61 0.78 -26.90 -6.42
C GLU A 61 -0.33 -25.90 -6.84
N SER A 62 -1.17 -25.45 -5.90
CA SER A 62 -2.30 -24.53 -6.18
C SER A 62 -1.91 -23.04 -6.20
N MET A 63 -0.79 -22.67 -5.58
CA MET A 63 -0.41 -21.26 -5.43
C MET A 63 0.21 -20.68 -6.70
N ASP A 64 1.02 -21.42 -7.45
CA ASP A 64 1.63 -20.95 -8.72
C ASP A 64 0.67 -21.10 -9.92
N ALA A 65 -0.31 -22.00 -9.83
CA ALA A 65 -1.24 -22.28 -10.93
C ALA A 65 -2.35 -21.24 -11.10
N SER A 66 -2.52 -20.29 -10.16
CA SER A 66 -3.78 -19.54 -10.01
C SER A 66 -3.73 -18.04 -10.30
N ASP A 67 -2.58 -17.41 -10.51
CA ASP A 67 -2.60 -15.99 -10.88
C ASP A 67 -2.61 -15.81 -12.41
N PRO A 68 -3.77 -15.58 -13.04
CA PRO A 68 -3.78 -15.21 -14.45
C PRO A 68 -2.96 -13.93 -14.61
N PRO A 69 -2.21 -13.77 -15.71
CA PRO A 69 -1.53 -12.52 -15.98
C PRO A 69 -2.56 -11.39 -15.92
N ALA A 70 -2.28 -10.35 -15.13
CA ALA A 70 -3.19 -9.23 -14.93
C ALA A 70 -3.62 -8.68 -16.30
N SER A 71 -4.88 -8.94 -16.68
CA SER A 71 -5.42 -8.59 -18.00
C SER A 71 -5.70 -7.09 -18.13
N THR A 72 -5.63 -6.34 -17.04
CA THR A 72 -5.80 -4.90 -17.03
C THR A 72 -4.44 -4.24 -17.14
N GLN A 73 -4.10 -3.77 -18.33
CA GLN A 73 -3.12 -2.70 -18.44
C GLN A 73 -3.66 -1.51 -17.63
N PRO A 74 -2.84 -0.78 -16.85
CA PRO A 74 -3.18 0.59 -16.49
C PRO A 74 -3.56 1.28 -17.78
N VAL A 75 -4.72 1.94 -17.83
CA VAL A 75 -5.11 2.71 -19.02
C VAL A 75 -3.93 3.61 -19.33
N HIS A 76 -3.31 3.40 -20.50
CA HIS A 76 -2.23 4.25 -20.99
C HIS A 76 -2.88 5.56 -21.44
N ASN A 77 -3.45 6.28 -20.47
CA ASN A 77 -3.95 7.60 -20.69
C ASN A 77 -2.74 8.52 -20.65
N ASN A 78 -2.16 8.74 -21.83
CA ASN A 78 -1.11 9.72 -22.02
C ASN A 78 -1.67 11.15 -22.04
N GLU A 79 -2.99 11.31 -21.90
CA GLU A 79 -3.60 12.62 -21.72
C GLU A 79 -3.42 13.04 -20.26
N ILE A 80 -3.06 14.32 -20.11
CA ILE A 80 -2.95 14.96 -18.81
C ILE A 80 -4.35 14.88 -18.18
N PRO A 81 -4.48 14.41 -16.93
CA PRO A 81 -5.78 14.38 -16.27
C PRO A 81 -6.42 15.77 -16.31
N GLU A 82 -7.74 15.81 -16.48
CA GLU A 82 -8.54 17.02 -16.36
C GLU A 82 -8.07 17.79 -15.11
N SER A 83 -7.53 18.99 -15.31
CA SER A 83 -7.09 19.87 -14.23
C SER A 83 -8.25 19.99 -13.24
N SER A 84 -7.97 19.83 -11.95
CA SER A 84 -8.98 19.77 -10.87
C SER A 84 -9.70 21.11 -10.60
N GLY A 85 -9.88 21.95 -11.63
CA GLY A 85 -10.50 23.27 -11.52
C GLY A 85 -9.53 24.38 -11.12
N TYR A 86 -8.22 24.24 -11.36
CA TYR A 86 -7.28 25.32 -11.11
C TYR A 86 -7.48 26.46 -12.13
N ASP A 87 -8.07 27.56 -11.68
CA ASP A 87 -8.17 28.81 -12.44
C ASP A 87 -7.11 29.81 -11.93
N PRO A 88 -6.11 30.17 -12.76
CA PRO A 88 -5.01 31.04 -12.35
C PRO A 88 -5.49 32.44 -11.94
N ASN A 89 -6.60 32.93 -12.48
CA ASN A 89 -7.13 34.25 -12.11
C ASN A 89 -7.83 34.20 -10.75
N ALA A 90 -8.61 33.14 -10.51
CA ALA A 90 -9.28 32.94 -9.22
C ALA A 90 -8.27 32.74 -8.09
N GLU A 91 -7.18 32.00 -8.36
CA GLU A 91 -6.13 31.78 -7.36
C GLU A 91 -5.30 33.04 -7.10
N ALA A 92 -4.97 33.83 -8.14
CA ALA A 92 -4.31 35.12 -7.96
C ALA A 92 -5.17 36.09 -7.12
N ASN A 93 -6.48 36.10 -7.32
CA ASN A 93 -7.39 36.94 -6.53
C ASN A 93 -7.45 36.51 -5.06
N ARG A 94 -7.40 35.21 -4.76
CA ARG A 94 -7.28 34.70 -3.38
C ARG A 94 -5.93 35.03 -2.76
N ALA A 95 -4.85 34.88 -3.52
CA ALA A 95 -3.50 35.22 -3.07
C ALA A 95 -3.34 36.74 -2.78
N ASP A 96 -4.03 37.58 -3.56
CA ASP A 96 -4.10 39.03 -3.37
C ASP A 96 -5.07 39.45 -2.25
N GLY A 97 -5.73 38.50 -1.56
CA GLY A 97 -6.69 38.76 -0.49
C GLY A 97 -7.99 39.42 -0.97
N LYS A 98 -8.27 39.37 -2.28
CA LYS A 98 -9.56 39.76 -2.86
C LYS A 98 -10.50 38.56 -2.78
N GLU A 99 -10.75 38.13 -1.55
CA GLU A 99 -11.80 37.15 -1.29
C GLU A 99 -13.13 37.80 -1.73
N ASP A 100 -13.92 37.11 -2.57
CA ASP A 100 -15.33 37.41 -2.70
C ASP A 100 -15.99 37.06 -1.36
N LYS A 101 -15.88 38.02 -0.43
CA LYS A 101 -16.56 38.09 0.85
C LYS A 101 -18.02 37.73 0.60
N GLY A 102 -18.35 36.48 0.90
CA GLY A 102 -19.60 35.87 0.50
C GLY A 102 -20.79 36.60 1.09
N VAL A 103 -21.99 36.12 0.77
CA VAL A 103 -23.26 36.73 1.20
C VAL A 103 -23.32 36.99 2.71
N ILE A 104 -22.60 36.18 3.51
CA ILE A 104 -22.49 36.27 4.96
C ILE A 104 -21.70 37.51 5.42
N ASP A 105 -20.57 37.81 4.78
CA ASP A 105 -19.73 38.96 5.13
C ASP A 105 -20.43 40.28 4.73
N LYS A 106 -21.12 40.28 3.58
CA LYS A 106 -22.00 41.39 3.17
C LYS A 106 -23.18 41.59 4.13
N ALA A 107 -23.66 40.53 4.77
CA ALA A 107 -24.71 40.61 5.78
C ALA A 107 -24.17 41.16 7.12
N LEU A 108 -22.98 40.73 7.55
CA LEU A 108 -22.32 41.24 8.76
C LEU A 108 -22.04 42.75 8.69
N HIS A 109 -21.48 43.22 7.58
CA HIS A 109 -21.24 44.64 7.34
C HIS A 109 -22.55 45.47 7.35
N LYS A 110 -23.65 44.93 6.81
CA LYS A 110 -24.96 45.61 6.85
C LYS A 110 -25.56 45.66 8.25
N LEU A 111 -25.22 44.69 9.09
CA LEU A 111 -25.66 44.61 10.48
C LEU A 111 -24.73 45.36 11.44
N GLY A 112 -23.62 45.94 10.92
CA GLY A 112 -22.67 46.75 11.68
C GLY A 112 -21.84 45.94 12.68
N LEU A 113 -21.62 44.65 12.40
CA LEU A 113 -20.94 43.70 13.27
C LEU A 113 -19.51 43.35 12.79
N ASP A 114 -18.94 44.17 11.92
CA ASP A 114 -17.54 44.09 11.47
C ASP A 114 -16.55 44.63 12.53
#